data_AF-A0A0F8JIK2-F1
#
_entry.id   AF-A0A0F8JIK2-F1
#
_cell.length_a   1.000
_cell.length_b   1.000
_cell.length_c   1.000
_cell.angle_alpha   90.00
_cell.angle_beta   90.00
_cell.angle_gamma   90.00
#
_symmetry.space_group_name_H-M   'P 1'
#
loop_
_entity.id
_entity.type
_entity.pdbx_description
1 polymer ?
#
loop_
_entity_poly.entity_id
_entity_poly.type
_entity_poly.pdbx_seq_one_letter_code
_entity_poly.pdbx_strand_id
1 'polypeptide(L)'
;MCIRDRAYTEPPEEKPVQGYVEPVPEFYARMLALTKMAHKGLAEMEVLDEQSDKDFTTLEVTLEKLLEISVKELENKELTDEEYEFIRNFGQNIAPMLENIDEDAQSSVMVADVYTDQEGRVLEEGTGKLDLIVIAYKQPNGRIVLGAGPVMSYYEFWQPSGERLTDEEWGEMLENNPPGRPEWVESFKV
;
A
#
# COMPACT_ATOMS: atom_id res chain seq x y z
N MET A 1 -16.05 62.67 15.34
CA MET A 1 -16.77 61.51 14.78
C MET A 1 -15.70 60.50 14.35
N CYS A 2 -15.38 59.54 15.23
CA CYS A 2 -14.28 58.59 15.01
C CYS A 2 -14.77 57.46 14.09
N ILE A 3 -14.13 57.32 12.93
CA ILE A 3 -14.26 56.14 12.08
C ILE A 3 -13.39 55.06 12.73
N ARG A 4 -14.01 53.92 13.08
CA ARG A 4 -13.29 52.76 13.60
C ARG A 4 -12.62 52.06 12.43
N ASP A 5 -11.30 52.06 12.41
CA ASP A 5 -10.49 51.18 11.57
C ASP A 5 -10.81 49.73 11.94
N ARG A 6 -11.48 49.02 11.04
CA ARG A 6 -11.71 47.58 11.17
C ARG A 6 -10.42 46.92 10.70
N ALA A 7 -9.59 46.48 11.63
CA ALA A 7 -8.38 45.73 11.32
C ALA A 7 -8.76 44.49 10.50
N TYR A 8 -8.24 44.42 9.27
CA TYR A 8 -8.33 43.24 8.43
C TYR A 8 -7.35 42.23 9.02
N THR A 9 -7.85 41.20 9.69
CA THR A 9 -7.03 40.05 10.08
C THR A 9 -6.94 39.15 8.86
N GLU A 10 -5.74 38.98 8.30
CA GLU A 10 -5.52 37.96 7.28
C GLU A 10 -6.02 36.60 7.80
N PRO A 11 -6.74 35.82 6.99
CA PRO A 11 -7.11 34.47 7.38
C PRO A 11 -5.83 33.71 7.73
N PRO A 12 -5.83 32.91 8.80
CA PRO A 12 -4.65 32.15 9.20
C PRO A 12 -4.20 31.29 8.02
N GLU A 13 -2.91 31.33 7.72
CA GLU A 13 -2.31 30.55 6.64
C GLU A 13 -2.62 29.06 6.87
N GLU A 14 -3.29 28.44 5.91
CA GLU A 14 -3.62 27.02 6.01
C GLU A 14 -2.33 26.21 5.96
N LYS A 15 -1.98 25.57 7.09
CA LYS A 15 -0.81 24.68 7.12
C LYS A 15 -0.97 23.59 6.06
N PRO A 16 0.06 23.32 5.24
CA PRO A 16 -0.03 22.29 4.21
C PRO A 16 -0.38 20.93 4.82
N VAL A 17 -1.13 20.13 4.08
CA VAL A 17 -1.31 18.72 4.42
C VAL A 17 0.02 18.04 4.18
N GLN A 18 0.57 17.44 5.24
CA GLN A 18 1.82 16.69 5.18
C GLN A 18 1.49 15.21 5.01
N GLY A 19 2.40 14.48 4.36
CA GLY A 19 2.29 13.03 4.20
C GLY A 19 2.38 12.30 5.53
N TYR A 20 1.95 11.05 5.54
CA TYR A 20 1.91 10.18 6.72
C TYR A 20 2.41 8.79 6.34
N VAL A 21 3.20 8.18 7.23
CA VAL A 21 3.61 6.78 7.15
C VAL A 21 3.03 6.07 8.35
N GLU A 22 2.36 4.95 8.13
CA GLU A 22 1.73 4.17 9.19
C GLU A 22 2.79 3.77 10.24
N PRO A 23 2.57 4.03 11.55
CA PRO A 23 3.54 3.81 12.62
C PRO A 23 3.63 2.33 13.02
N VAL A 24 3.96 1.46 12.06
CA VAL A 24 4.18 0.03 12.27
C VAL A 24 5.64 -0.32 11.91
N PRO A 25 6.64 0.03 12.76
CA PRO A 25 8.05 -0.20 12.46
C PRO A 25 8.40 -1.66 12.19
N GLU A 26 7.73 -2.59 12.87
CA GLU A 26 7.97 -4.02 12.68
C GLU A 26 7.68 -4.49 11.26
N PHE A 27 6.66 -3.91 10.60
CA PHE A 27 6.33 -4.21 9.22
C PHE A 27 7.48 -3.82 8.29
N TYR A 28 7.93 -2.57 8.36
CA TYR A 28 9.02 -2.08 7.49
C TYR A 28 10.36 -2.79 7.78
N ALA A 29 10.65 -3.09 9.04
CA ALA A 29 11.85 -3.84 9.41
C ALA A 29 11.86 -5.26 8.83
N ARG A 30 10.72 -5.96 8.88
CA ARG A 30 10.58 -7.30 8.30
C ARG A 30 10.69 -7.26 6.77
N MET A 31 10.02 -6.30 6.13
CA MET A 31 10.11 -6.12 4.67
C MET A 31 11.56 -5.84 4.24
N LEU A 32 12.24 -4.90 4.92
CA LEU A 32 13.64 -4.60 4.63
C LEU A 32 14.55 -5.82 4.77
N ALA A 33 14.37 -6.59 5.84
CA ALA A 33 15.15 -7.80 6.07
C ALA A 33 14.91 -8.85 4.97
N LEU A 34 13.66 -9.06 4.57
CA LEU A 34 13.30 -9.98 3.48
C LEU A 34 13.92 -9.54 2.15
N THR A 35 13.81 -8.25 1.81
CA THR A 35 14.41 -7.68 0.60
C THR A 35 15.91 -7.88 0.58
N LYS A 36 16.62 -7.56 1.68
CA LYS A 36 18.08 -7.75 1.79
C LYS A 36 18.50 -9.21 1.66
N MET A 37 17.74 -10.13 2.26
CA MET A 37 18.03 -11.56 2.18
C MET A 37 17.82 -12.08 0.75
N ALA A 38 16.74 -11.67 0.08
CA ALA A 38 16.46 -12.04 -1.30
C ALA A 38 17.52 -11.47 -2.26
N HIS A 39 17.84 -10.18 -2.13
CA HIS A 39 18.86 -9.51 -2.91
C HIS A 39 20.22 -10.23 -2.78
N LYS A 40 20.67 -10.47 -1.55
CA LYS A 40 21.92 -11.18 -1.28
C LYS A 40 21.91 -12.59 -1.87
N GLY A 41 20.83 -13.36 -1.67
CA GLY A 41 20.73 -14.73 -2.15
C GLY A 41 20.79 -14.82 -3.67
N LEU A 42 20.08 -13.95 -4.39
CA LEU A 42 20.09 -13.91 -5.85
C LEU A 42 21.43 -13.40 -6.40
N ALA A 43 22.07 -12.45 -5.73
CA ALA A 43 23.41 -11.98 -6.08
C ALA A 43 24.46 -13.11 -5.93
N GLU A 44 24.41 -13.88 -4.84
CA GLU A 44 25.30 -15.03 -4.61
C GLU A 44 25.09 -16.16 -5.63
N MET A 45 23.89 -16.28 -6.20
CA MET A 45 23.57 -17.20 -7.28
C MET A 45 24.01 -16.70 -8.66
N GLU A 46 24.51 -15.46 -8.77
CA GLU A 46 24.90 -14.79 -10.02
C GLU A 46 23.75 -14.72 -11.05
N VAL A 47 22.50 -14.59 -10.57
CA VAL A 47 21.29 -14.51 -11.42
C VAL A 47 20.71 -13.11 -11.58
N LEU A 48 21.28 -12.11 -10.89
CA LEU A 48 20.84 -10.72 -11.01
C LEU A 48 21.51 -10.03 -12.21
N ASP A 49 20.70 -9.36 -13.02
CA ASP A 49 21.20 -8.36 -13.94
C ASP A 49 21.38 -7.00 -13.24
N GLU A 50 22.03 -6.07 -13.95
CA GLU A 50 22.35 -4.73 -13.41
C GLU A 50 21.08 -3.94 -13.03
N GLN A 51 19.97 -4.16 -13.73
CA GLN A 51 18.72 -3.45 -13.44
C GLN A 51 18.10 -3.98 -12.15
N SER A 52 18.00 -5.30 -12.01
CA SER A 52 17.44 -5.96 -10.84
C SER A 52 18.23 -5.62 -9.56
N ASP A 53 19.57 -5.56 -9.64
CA ASP A 53 20.44 -5.17 -8.52
C ASP A 53 20.18 -3.71 -8.06
N LYS A 54 19.99 -2.80 -9.03
CA LYS A 54 19.60 -1.40 -8.75
C LYS A 54 18.20 -1.29 -8.15
N ASP A 55 17.25 -2.10 -8.62
CA ASP A 55 15.89 -2.10 -8.13
C ASP A 55 15.83 -2.58 -6.68
N PHE A 56 16.55 -3.66 -6.36
CA PHE A 56 16.72 -4.12 -4.97
C PHE A 56 17.33 -3.03 -4.09
N THR A 57 18.42 -2.40 -4.54
CA THR A 57 19.09 -1.32 -3.79
C THR A 57 18.13 -0.16 -3.52
N THR A 58 17.35 0.24 -4.52
CA THR A 58 16.38 1.34 -4.40
C THR A 58 15.24 0.98 -3.43
N LEU A 59 14.75 -0.27 -3.48
CA LEU A 59 13.73 -0.76 -2.56
C LEU A 59 14.26 -0.83 -1.12
N GLU A 60 15.49 -1.30 -0.91
CA GLU A 60 16.13 -1.34 0.42
C GLU A 60 16.24 0.06 1.02
N VAL A 61 16.77 1.04 0.28
CA VAL A 61 16.91 2.44 0.74
C VAL A 61 15.54 3.04 1.05
N THR A 62 14.53 2.74 0.23
CA THR A 62 13.16 3.22 0.44
C THR A 62 12.56 2.63 1.72
N LEU A 63 12.70 1.31 1.94
CA LEU A 63 12.20 0.63 3.13
C LEU A 63 12.94 1.06 4.40
N GLU A 64 14.25 1.31 4.33
CA GLU A 64 15.02 1.90 5.42
C GLU A 64 14.45 3.26 5.82
N LYS A 65 14.19 4.13 4.84
CA LYS A 65 13.66 5.46 5.13
C LYS A 65 12.23 5.43 5.67
N LEU A 66 11.38 4.55 5.15
CA LEU A 66 10.04 4.32 5.69
C LEU A 66 10.08 3.77 7.13
N LEU A 67 11.03 2.88 7.44
CA LEU A 67 11.26 2.40 8.80
C LEU A 67 11.63 3.54 9.75
N GLU A 68 12.59 4.39 9.39
CA GLU A 68 12.98 5.56 10.19
C GLU A 68 11.79 6.48 10.48
N ILE A 69 11.00 6.78 9.45
CA ILE A 69 9.82 7.64 9.55
C ILE A 69 8.77 6.99 10.44
N SER A 70 8.48 5.70 10.26
CA SER A 70 7.47 4.98 11.07
C SER A 70 7.79 4.98 12.57
N VAL A 71 9.08 4.95 12.94
CA VAL A 71 9.51 5.07 14.35
C VAL A 71 9.23 6.47 14.87
N LYS A 72 9.54 7.51 14.09
CA LYS A 72 9.26 8.90 14.48
C LYS A 72 7.76 9.16 14.63
N GLU A 73 6.95 8.66 13.71
CA GLU A 73 5.49 8.74 13.76
C GLU A 73 4.95 8.05 15.03
N LEU A 74 5.45 6.84 15.34
CA LEU A 74 5.09 6.13 16.57
C LEU A 74 5.46 6.92 17.83
N GLU A 75 6.61 7.60 17.82
CA GLU A 75 7.08 8.45 18.91
C GLU A 75 6.42 9.84 18.93
N ASN A 76 5.50 10.14 18.00
CA ASN A 76 4.90 11.47 17.78
C ASN A 76 5.94 12.59 17.60
N LYS A 77 7.07 12.29 16.96
CA LYS A 77 8.10 13.27 16.61
C LYS A 77 7.77 13.92 15.28
N GLU A 78 7.97 15.23 15.19
CA GLU A 78 7.82 15.95 13.93
C GLU A 78 8.90 15.53 12.92
N LEU A 79 8.48 15.22 11.69
CA LEU A 79 9.39 14.88 10.60
C LEU A 79 10.06 16.13 10.03
N THR A 80 11.21 15.96 9.39
CA THR A 80 11.88 17.05 8.67
C THR A 80 11.21 17.35 7.32
N ASP A 81 11.48 18.53 6.75
CA ASP A 81 10.99 18.88 5.41
C ASP A 81 11.45 17.88 4.34
N GLU A 82 12.68 17.37 4.47
CA GLU A 82 13.25 16.33 3.59
C GLU A 82 12.47 15.01 3.70
N GLU A 83 12.01 14.65 4.90
CA GLU A 83 11.22 13.44 5.13
C GLU A 83 9.82 13.57 4.56
N TYR A 84 9.20 14.74 4.72
CA TYR A 84 7.93 15.00 4.06
C TYR A 84 8.05 15.02 2.54
N GLU A 85 9.15 15.54 2.00
CA GLU A 85 9.42 15.52 0.57
C GLU A 85 9.66 14.08 0.06
N PHE A 86 10.35 13.26 0.84
CA PHE A 86 10.47 11.84 0.57
C PHE A 86 9.10 11.16 0.51
N ILE A 87 8.22 11.36 1.51
CA ILE A 87 6.88 10.76 1.52
C ILE A 87 6.07 11.19 0.28
N ARG A 88 6.20 12.44 -0.16
CA ARG A 88 5.51 12.93 -1.36
C ARG A 88 5.96 12.25 -2.65
N ASN A 89 7.23 11.85 -2.74
CA ASN A 89 7.84 11.46 -4.01
C ASN A 89 8.36 10.03 -4.07
N PHE A 90 8.39 9.26 -2.98
CA PHE A 90 8.98 7.91 -3.00
C PHE A 90 8.32 6.97 -4.03
N GLY A 91 7.04 7.18 -4.35
CA GLY A 91 6.36 6.45 -5.42
C GLY A 91 7.03 6.63 -6.79
N GLN A 92 7.62 7.79 -7.07
CA GLN A 92 8.41 8.04 -8.29
C GLN A 92 9.73 7.28 -8.30
N ASN A 93 10.27 6.92 -7.13
CA ASN A 93 11.48 6.10 -7.03
C ASN A 93 11.20 4.62 -7.32
N ILE A 94 9.98 4.15 -7.05
CA ILE A 94 9.56 2.76 -7.26
C ILE A 94 8.95 2.56 -8.66
N ALA A 95 8.26 3.58 -9.20
CA ALA A 95 7.60 3.50 -10.51
C ALA A 95 8.49 2.95 -11.64
N PRO A 96 9.78 3.32 -11.78
CA PRO A 96 10.65 2.78 -12.81
C PRO A 96 10.82 1.25 -12.77
N MET A 97 10.69 0.63 -11.59
CA MET A 97 10.76 -0.83 -11.45
C MET A 97 9.61 -1.55 -12.16
N LEU A 98 8.50 -0.84 -12.40
CA LEU A 98 7.28 -1.38 -13.03
C LEU A 98 7.23 -1.12 -14.54
N GLU A 99 8.08 -0.23 -15.08
CA GLU A 99 7.98 0.23 -16.49
C GLU A 99 8.18 -0.89 -17.52
N ASN A 100 8.89 -1.96 -17.15
CA ASN A 100 9.16 -3.09 -18.04
C ASN A 100 8.31 -4.34 -17.74
N ILE A 101 7.34 -4.22 -16.83
CA ILE A 101 6.44 -5.31 -16.46
C ILE A 101 5.21 -5.24 -17.37
N ASP A 102 4.80 -6.40 -17.89
CA ASP A 102 3.59 -6.53 -18.71
C ASP A 102 2.35 -5.97 -17.98
N GLU A 103 1.46 -5.28 -18.69
CA GLU A 103 0.25 -4.68 -18.10
C GLU A 103 -0.63 -5.74 -17.41
N ASP A 104 -0.70 -6.96 -17.97
CA ASP A 104 -1.44 -8.07 -17.38
C ASP A 104 -0.84 -8.49 -16.03
N ALA A 105 0.50 -8.45 -15.91
CA ALA A 105 1.21 -8.72 -14.66
C ALA A 105 1.10 -7.58 -13.63
N GLN A 106 0.58 -6.41 -14.02
CA GLN A 106 0.28 -5.29 -13.13
C GLN A 106 -1.19 -5.26 -12.69
N SER A 107 -1.99 -6.25 -13.11
CA SER A 107 -3.39 -6.35 -12.72
C SER A 107 -3.56 -6.48 -11.21
N SER A 108 -4.49 -5.70 -10.65
CA SER A 108 -4.98 -5.89 -9.28
C SER A 108 -5.99 -7.03 -9.14
N VAL A 109 -6.44 -7.60 -10.27
CA VAL A 109 -7.38 -8.72 -10.31
C VAL A 109 -6.57 -10.00 -10.46
N MET A 110 -6.44 -10.74 -9.36
CA MET A 110 -5.72 -12.01 -9.30
C MET A 110 -6.45 -12.98 -8.39
N VAL A 111 -6.29 -14.28 -8.62
CA VAL A 111 -6.84 -15.36 -7.79
C VAL A 111 -5.77 -16.42 -7.54
N ALA A 112 -5.79 -17.01 -6.35
CA ALA A 112 -4.92 -18.12 -6.01
C ALA A 112 -5.68 -19.17 -5.20
N ASP A 113 -5.41 -20.45 -5.48
CA ASP A 113 -5.80 -21.53 -4.59
C ASP A 113 -4.84 -21.60 -3.39
N VAL A 114 -5.41 -21.62 -2.19
CA VAL A 114 -4.64 -21.62 -0.94
C VAL A 114 -4.78 -22.92 -0.16
N TYR A 115 -5.86 -23.67 -0.39
CA TYR A 115 -6.12 -24.91 0.32
C TYR A 115 -7.04 -25.85 -0.47
N THR A 116 -6.90 -27.16 -0.26
CA THR A 116 -7.85 -28.17 -0.76
C THR A 116 -8.24 -29.08 0.40
N ASP A 117 -9.54 -29.22 0.64
CA ASP A 117 -10.06 -30.02 1.75
C ASP A 117 -10.11 -31.52 1.43
N GLN A 118 -10.55 -32.32 2.41
CA GLN A 118 -10.63 -33.78 2.27
C GLN A 118 -11.72 -34.24 1.30
N GLU A 119 -12.72 -33.40 1.03
CA GLU A 119 -13.80 -33.66 0.07
C GLU A 119 -13.42 -33.18 -1.35
N GLY A 120 -12.23 -32.58 -1.50
CA GLY A 120 -11.70 -32.07 -2.76
C GLY A 120 -12.11 -30.63 -3.08
N ARG A 121 -12.82 -29.93 -2.18
CA ARG A 121 -13.16 -28.51 -2.40
C ARG A 121 -11.91 -27.66 -2.25
N VAL A 122 -11.78 -26.66 -3.10
CA VAL A 122 -10.64 -25.75 -3.14
C VAL A 122 -11.06 -24.42 -2.51
N LEU A 123 -10.25 -23.93 -1.58
CA LEU A 123 -10.37 -22.56 -1.07
C LEU A 123 -9.52 -21.66 -1.95
N GLU A 124 -10.14 -20.64 -2.51
CA GLU A 124 -9.48 -19.63 -3.32
C GLU A 124 -9.58 -18.26 -2.65
N GLU A 125 -8.49 -17.52 -2.72
CA GLU A 125 -8.41 -16.13 -2.29
C GLU A 125 -8.09 -15.27 -3.50
N GLY A 126 -8.74 -14.11 -3.61
CA GLY A 126 -8.60 -13.25 -4.78
C GLY A 126 -8.63 -11.78 -4.44
N THR A 127 -7.91 -11.00 -5.24
CA THR A 127 -8.04 -9.55 -5.28
C THR A 127 -8.89 -9.13 -6.46
N GLY A 128 -9.69 -8.07 -6.30
CA GLY A 128 -10.52 -7.53 -7.37
C GLY A 128 -10.22 -6.06 -7.67
N LYS A 129 -11.19 -5.37 -8.26
CA LYS A 129 -11.13 -3.91 -8.49
C LYS A 129 -10.76 -3.18 -7.20
N LEU A 130 -10.00 -2.09 -7.34
CA LEU A 130 -9.57 -1.27 -6.21
C LEU A 130 -10.79 -0.61 -5.54
N ASP A 131 -10.85 -0.71 -4.21
CA ASP A 131 -11.76 0.08 -3.39
C ASP A 131 -11.12 1.45 -3.07
N LEU A 132 -11.92 2.42 -2.64
CA LEU A 132 -11.42 3.68 -2.08
C LEU A 132 -11.34 3.54 -0.56
N ILE A 133 -10.15 3.72 0.02
CA ILE A 133 -9.99 3.86 1.47
C ILE A 133 -9.93 5.34 1.84
N VAL A 134 -10.57 5.69 2.95
CA VAL A 134 -10.47 7.01 3.58
C VAL A 134 -9.97 6.83 5.01
N ILE A 135 -8.81 7.40 5.32
CA ILE A 135 -8.15 7.28 6.62
C ILE A 135 -8.12 8.64 7.30
N ALA A 136 -8.62 8.70 8.53
CA ALA A 136 -8.44 9.85 9.40
C ALA A 136 -7.19 9.66 10.26
N TYR A 137 -6.21 10.55 10.13
CA TYR A 137 -4.99 10.54 10.94
C TYR A 137 -4.71 11.92 11.54
N LYS A 138 -3.93 11.93 12.63
CA LYS A 138 -3.64 13.12 13.41
C LYS A 138 -2.23 13.63 13.08
N GLN A 139 -2.11 14.92 12.82
CA GLN A 139 -0.83 15.58 12.63
C GLN A 139 -0.19 15.97 13.98
N PRO A 140 1.14 16.23 14.04
CA PRO A 140 1.83 16.64 15.27
C PRO A 140 1.19 17.85 15.98
N ASN A 141 0.58 18.76 15.21
CA ASN A 141 -0.11 19.95 15.73
C ASN A 141 -1.53 19.69 16.28
N GLY A 142 -2.01 18.44 16.23
CA GLY A 142 -3.33 18.04 16.71
C GLY A 142 -4.46 18.06 15.69
N ARG A 143 -4.24 18.58 14.47
CA ARG A 143 -5.23 18.58 13.39
C ARG A 143 -5.51 17.15 12.91
N ILE A 144 -6.78 16.82 12.68
CA ILE A 144 -7.18 15.59 11.99
C ILE A 144 -7.26 15.89 10.50
N VAL A 145 -6.65 15.04 9.69
CA VAL A 145 -6.65 15.11 8.23
C VAL A 145 -7.22 13.81 7.68
N LEU A 146 -7.90 13.90 6.53
CA LEU A 146 -8.37 12.75 5.78
C LEU A 146 -7.42 12.49 4.61
N GLY A 147 -6.83 11.29 4.57
CA GLY A 147 -6.17 10.73 3.39
C GLY A 147 -7.15 9.85 2.63
N ALA A 148 -7.12 9.90 1.31
CA ALA A 148 -7.93 9.03 0.46
C ALA A 148 -7.08 8.45 -0.66
N GLY A 149 -7.25 7.16 -0.95
CA GLY A 149 -6.47 6.47 -1.97
C GLY A 149 -7.03 5.09 -2.30
N PRO A 150 -6.49 4.43 -3.34
CA PRO A 150 -6.90 3.08 -3.69
C PRO A 150 -6.43 2.07 -2.64
N VAL A 151 -7.24 1.04 -2.39
CA VAL A 151 -6.87 -0.14 -1.60
C VAL A 151 -7.31 -1.40 -2.36
N MET A 152 -6.54 -2.47 -2.24
CA MET A 152 -6.94 -3.76 -2.80
C MET A 152 -8.22 -4.24 -2.12
N SER A 153 -9.10 -4.83 -2.92
CA SER A 153 -10.29 -5.47 -2.41
C SER A 153 -10.04 -6.98 -2.28
N TYR A 154 -10.51 -7.62 -1.22
CA TYR A 154 -10.22 -9.03 -0.91
C TYR A 154 -11.46 -9.93 -0.99
N TYR A 155 -11.28 -11.15 -1.51
CA TYR A 155 -12.30 -12.20 -1.62
C TYR A 155 -11.72 -13.52 -1.12
N GLU A 156 -12.56 -14.34 -0.48
CA GLU A 156 -12.25 -15.70 -0.04
C GLU A 156 -13.51 -16.55 -0.24
N PHE A 157 -13.40 -17.63 -1.02
CA PHE A 157 -14.55 -18.45 -1.38
C PHE A 157 -14.15 -19.89 -1.75
N TRP A 158 -15.12 -20.80 -1.66
CA TRP A 158 -14.93 -22.21 -1.99
C TRP A 158 -15.34 -22.53 -3.42
N GLN A 159 -14.51 -23.32 -4.11
CA GLN A 159 -14.76 -23.90 -5.43
C GLN A 159 -14.82 -25.43 -5.37
N PRO A 160 -15.62 -26.08 -6.25
CA PRO A 160 -15.53 -27.52 -6.49
C PRO A 160 -14.16 -27.94 -7.03
N SER A 161 -13.78 -29.21 -6.80
CA SER A 161 -12.57 -29.79 -7.40
C SER A 161 -12.64 -29.72 -8.93
N GLY A 162 -11.62 -29.13 -9.56
CA GLY A 162 -11.52 -29.03 -11.03
C GLY A 162 -12.15 -27.76 -11.62
N GLU A 163 -12.73 -26.90 -10.79
CA GLU A 163 -13.23 -25.57 -11.15
C GLU A 163 -12.32 -24.48 -10.56
N ARG A 164 -11.00 -24.73 -10.58
CA ARG A 164 -10.01 -23.75 -10.14
C ARG A 164 -9.95 -22.61 -11.14
N LEU A 165 -10.02 -21.39 -10.65
CA LEU A 165 -10.07 -20.22 -11.52
C LEU A 165 -8.67 -19.82 -12.00
N THR A 166 -8.59 -19.43 -13.27
CA THR A 166 -7.51 -18.55 -13.75
C THR A 166 -7.82 -17.09 -13.44
N ASP A 167 -6.82 -16.21 -13.56
CA ASP A 167 -7.02 -14.76 -13.36
C ASP A 167 -8.07 -14.19 -14.34
N GLU A 168 -8.14 -14.71 -15.58
CA GLU A 168 -9.14 -14.32 -16.56
C GLU A 168 -10.55 -14.78 -16.17
N GLU A 169 -10.71 -16.03 -15.76
CA GLU A 169 -11.99 -16.58 -15.29
C GLU A 169 -12.46 -15.85 -14.02
N TRP A 170 -11.53 -15.47 -13.15
CA TRP A 170 -11.79 -14.65 -11.99
C TRP A 170 -12.26 -13.24 -12.36
N GLY A 171 -11.62 -12.61 -13.34
CA GLY A 171 -12.07 -11.35 -13.92
C GLY A 171 -13.51 -11.42 -14.43
N GLU A 172 -13.86 -12.45 -15.18
CA GLU A 172 -15.22 -12.67 -15.68
C GLU A 172 -16.23 -12.90 -14.53
N MET A 173 -15.84 -13.67 -13.50
CA MET A 173 -16.68 -13.90 -12.32
C MET A 173 -16.97 -12.60 -11.58
N LEU A 174 -15.97 -11.74 -11.41
CA LEU A 174 -16.09 -10.45 -10.75
C LEU A 174 -17.08 -9.49 -11.44
N GLU A 175 -17.21 -9.58 -12.77
CA GLU A 175 -18.13 -8.74 -13.53
C GLU A 175 -19.57 -9.24 -13.51
N ASN A 176 -19.76 -10.55 -13.47
CA ASN A 176 -21.08 -11.17 -13.63
C ASN A 176 -21.74 -11.52 -12.29
N ASN A 177 -21.04 -12.23 -11.41
CA ASN A 177 -21.57 -12.74 -10.16
C ASN A 177 -20.45 -12.94 -9.12
N PRO A 178 -19.86 -11.85 -8.60
CA PRO A 178 -18.78 -11.95 -7.63
C PRO A 178 -19.26 -12.65 -6.35
N PRO A 179 -18.40 -13.46 -5.71
CA PRO A 179 -18.70 -14.01 -4.39
C PRO A 179 -18.83 -12.89 -3.34
N GLY A 180 -19.49 -13.23 -2.22
CA GLY A 180 -19.55 -12.35 -1.07
C GLY A 180 -18.16 -12.01 -0.54
N ARG A 181 -18.02 -10.82 0.06
CA ARG A 181 -16.80 -10.46 0.79
C ARG A 181 -16.81 -11.19 2.14
N PRO A 182 -15.65 -11.50 2.73
CA PRO A 182 -15.58 -12.06 4.07
C PRO A 182 -16.25 -11.16 5.10
N GLU A 183 -16.95 -11.74 6.07
CA GLU A 183 -17.72 -10.99 7.10
C GLU A 183 -16.86 -9.97 7.86
N TRP A 184 -15.58 -10.26 8.08
CA TRP A 184 -14.69 -9.37 8.82
C TRP A 184 -14.44 -8.03 8.12
N VAL A 185 -14.66 -7.94 6.80
CA VAL A 185 -14.54 -6.70 6.02
C VAL A 185 -15.63 -5.68 6.40
N GLU A 186 -16.78 -6.14 6.89
CA GLU A 186 -17.88 -5.26 7.31
C GLU A 186 -17.52 -4.35 8.50
N SER A 187 -16.46 -4.69 9.24
CA SER A 187 -16.03 -3.91 10.41
C SER A 187 -15.43 -2.54 10.06
N PHE A 188 -14.99 -2.36 8.82
CA PHE A 188 -14.34 -1.12 8.36
C PHE A 188 -14.80 -0.65 6.96
N LYS A 189 -15.47 -1.50 6.19
CA LYS A 189 -16.10 -1.11 4.92
C LYS A 189 -17.47 -0.48 5.20
N VAL A 190 -17.70 0.72 4.64
CA VAL A 190 -18.92 1.51 4.80
C VAL A 190 -19.63 1.65 3.47
#